data_AF-A0A2P5TIG5-F1
#
_entry.id   AF-A0A2P5TIG5-F1
#
_cell.length_a   1.000
_cell.length_b   1.000
_cell.length_c   1.000
_cell.angle_alpha   90.00
_cell.angle_beta   90.00
_cell.angle_gamma   90.00
#
_symmetry.space_group_name_H-M   'P 1'
#
loop_
_entity.id
_entity.type
_entity.pdbx_description
1 polymer ?
#
loop_
_entity_poly.entity_id
_entity_poly.type
_entity_poly.pdbx_seq_one_letter_code
_entity_poly.pdbx_strand_id
1 'polypeptide(L)'
;MTPLQSQLWQLLKLPTWRCAHPERLPHAPAPPLEMAEVLLVTGQGKLLPPLLRTDLILALSLHETQLQVMDEATWLAAGMPSAKAMLGLNLTGDTAAFGWHDCLPLTPAKKRELWSRLCSLCFAH
;
A
#
# COMPACT_ATOMS: atom_id res chain seq x y z
N MET A 1 -5.67 -6.45 -35.67
CA MET A 1 -4.94 -7.72 -35.47
C MET A 1 -5.05 -8.54 -36.75
N THR A 2 -3.96 -9.07 -37.28
CA THR A 2 -3.99 -9.89 -38.50
C THR A 2 -4.44 -11.33 -38.19
N PRO A 3 -5.21 -11.97 -39.09
CA PRO A 3 -5.92 -13.22 -38.82
C PRO A 3 -5.03 -14.45 -38.57
N LEU A 4 -3.74 -14.37 -38.92
CA LEU A 4 -2.79 -15.49 -38.81
C LEU A 4 -2.39 -15.82 -37.35
N GLN A 5 -2.32 -14.83 -36.46
CA GLN A 5 -1.99 -15.07 -35.04
C GLN A 5 -3.13 -15.77 -34.29
N SER A 6 -4.38 -15.58 -34.73
CA SER A 6 -5.57 -16.16 -34.10
C SER A 6 -5.68 -17.68 -34.31
N GLN A 7 -5.20 -18.20 -35.44
CA GLN A 7 -5.33 -19.62 -35.79
C GLN A 7 -4.33 -20.52 -35.05
N LEU A 8 -3.11 -20.03 -34.80
CA LEU A 8 -2.08 -20.78 -34.05
C LEU A 8 -2.49 -21.02 -32.59
N TRP A 9 -3.17 -20.04 -31.96
CA TRP A 9 -3.65 -20.17 -30.59
C TRP A 9 -4.83 -21.14 -30.43
N GLN A 10 -5.74 -21.19 -31.40
CA GLN A 10 -6.85 -22.17 -31.38
C GLN A 10 -6.33 -23.61 -31.57
N LEU A 11 -5.28 -23.80 -32.37
CA LEU A 11 -4.64 -25.09 -32.60
C LEU A 11 -3.92 -25.65 -31.36
N LEU A 12 -3.36 -24.78 -30.51
CA LEU A 12 -2.57 -25.20 -29.33
C LEU A 12 -3.41 -25.42 -28.06
N LYS A 13 -4.74 -25.20 -28.10
CA LYS A 13 -5.65 -25.29 -26.92
C LYS A 13 -5.14 -24.56 -25.68
N LEU A 14 -4.36 -23.49 -25.87
CA LEU A 14 -3.88 -22.68 -24.76
C LEU A 14 -4.99 -21.72 -24.32
N PRO A 15 -5.17 -21.49 -23.00
CA PRO A 15 -6.09 -20.45 -22.54
C PRO A 15 -5.65 -19.13 -23.16
N THR A 16 -6.51 -18.49 -23.94
CA THR A 16 -6.25 -17.19 -24.56
C THR A 16 -5.89 -16.20 -23.47
N TRP A 17 -4.60 -15.92 -23.30
CA TRP A 17 -4.11 -14.85 -22.46
C TRP A 17 -4.58 -13.54 -23.09
N ARG A 18 -5.68 -13.00 -22.56
CA ARG A 18 -6.07 -11.61 -22.83
C ARG A 18 -5.05 -10.72 -22.12
N CYS A 19 -4.25 -10.00 -22.89
CA CYS A 19 -3.40 -8.97 -22.34
C CYS A 19 -4.30 -7.92 -21.65
N ALA A 20 -4.26 -7.87 -20.33
CA ALA A 20 -4.99 -6.92 -19.50
C ALA A 20 -4.14 -5.66 -19.22
N HIS A 21 -3.36 -5.22 -20.21
CA HIS A 21 -2.68 -3.93 -20.13
C HIS A 21 -3.48 -2.88 -20.92
N PRO A 22 -3.89 -1.77 -20.27
CA PRO A 22 -4.71 -0.77 -20.91
C PRO A 22 -3.81 0.13 -21.75
N GLU A 23 -3.81 -0.06 -23.07
CA GLU A 23 -3.58 1.08 -23.94
C GLU A 23 -4.65 2.12 -23.61
N ARG A 24 -4.23 3.28 -23.10
CA ARG A 24 -5.10 4.37 -22.63
C ARG A 24 -5.97 4.85 -23.80
N LEU A 25 -7.26 4.56 -23.76
CA LEU A 25 -8.24 5.23 -24.61
C LEU A 25 -8.26 6.73 -24.23
N PRO A 26 -8.13 7.66 -25.19
CA PRO A 26 -7.91 9.09 -24.92
C PRO A 26 -9.05 9.81 -24.19
N HIS A 27 -10.17 9.12 -23.91
CA HIS A 27 -11.33 9.66 -23.21
C HIS A 27 -11.90 8.72 -22.13
N ALA A 28 -11.12 7.75 -21.64
CA ALA A 28 -11.55 6.98 -20.47
C ALA A 28 -11.62 7.91 -19.24
N PRO A 29 -12.71 7.88 -18.44
CA PRO A 29 -12.76 8.61 -17.19
C PRO A 29 -11.55 8.24 -16.33
N ALA A 30 -10.94 9.23 -15.68
CA ALA A 30 -9.82 9.00 -14.79
C ALA A 30 -10.23 7.91 -13.78
N PRO A 31 -9.43 6.83 -13.62
CA PRO A 31 -9.73 5.84 -12.60
C PRO A 31 -9.85 6.55 -11.25
N PRO A 32 -10.80 6.14 -10.39
CA PRO A 32 -10.94 6.74 -9.07
C PRO A 32 -9.57 6.67 -8.38
N LEU A 33 -9.14 7.82 -7.84
CA LEU A 33 -7.86 7.98 -7.16
C LEU A 33 -7.65 6.78 -6.24
N GLU A 34 -6.64 5.97 -6.55
CA GLU A 34 -6.29 4.80 -5.74
C GLU A 34 -6.12 5.26 -4.30
N MET A 35 -6.90 4.68 -3.39
CA MET A 35 -6.73 4.85 -1.96
C MET A 35 -5.29 4.53 -1.57
N ALA A 36 -4.78 5.20 -0.55
CA ALA A 36 -3.51 4.82 0.06
C ALA A 36 -3.57 3.34 0.45
N GLU A 37 -2.63 2.54 -0.06
CA GLU A 37 -2.53 1.13 0.31
C GLU A 37 -2.00 1.00 1.74
N VAL A 38 -1.19 1.97 2.17
CA VAL A 38 -0.65 2.06 3.52
C VAL A 38 -0.90 3.45 4.08
N LEU A 39 -1.58 3.52 5.22
CA LEU A 39 -1.70 4.72 6.02
C LEU A 39 -0.84 4.58 7.27
N LEU A 40 0.15 5.46 7.38
CA LEU A 40 1.02 5.58 8.54
C LEU A 40 0.60 6.80 9.36
N VAL A 41 0.17 6.57 10.59
CA VAL A 41 -0.19 7.62 11.54
C VAL A 41 0.91 7.78 12.57
N THR A 42 1.39 9.01 12.76
CA THR A 42 2.40 9.35 13.76
C THR A 42 1.80 10.18 14.89
N GLY A 43 2.16 9.88 16.14
CA GLY A 43 1.75 10.69 17.28
C GLY A 43 2.13 12.16 17.17
N GLN A 44 1.37 13.01 17.85
CA GLN A 44 1.51 14.47 17.75
C GLN A 44 2.95 14.96 17.99
N GLY A 45 3.42 15.84 17.10
CA GLY A 45 4.74 16.48 17.21
C GLY A 45 5.93 15.54 16.97
N LYS A 46 5.71 14.27 16.59
CA LYS A 46 6.79 13.34 16.24
C LYS A 46 7.05 13.38 14.74
N LEU A 47 8.30 13.66 14.39
CA LEU A 47 8.76 13.57 13.01
C LEU A 47 9.05 12.10 12.67
N LEU A 48 8.51 11.65 11.55
CA LEU A 48 8.88 10.38 10.98
C LEU A 48 10.33 10.47 10.46
N PRO A 49 11.22 9.52 10.82
CA PRO A 49 12.54 9.47 10.22
C PRO A 49 12.42 9.35 8.69
N PRO A 50 13.09 10.22 7.91
CA PRO A 50 12.95 10.21 6.45
C PRO A 50 13.35 8.86 5.84
N LEU A 51 14.35 8.20 6.43
CA LEU A 51 14.77 6.85 6.04
C LEU A 51 13.65 5.82 6.21
N LEU A 52 12.85 5.90 7.28
CA LEU A 52 11.79 4.92 7.53
C LEU A 52 10.70 4.98 6.46
N ARG A 53 10.38 6.18 5.97
CA ARG A 53 9.44 6.34 4.85
C ARG A 53 9.98 5.67 3.59
N THR A 54 11.24 5.95 3.23
CA THR A 54 11.90 5.36 2.06
C THR A 54 11.98 3.84 2.17
N ASP A 55 12.36 3.33 3.35
CA ASP A 55 12.47 1.90 3.61
C ASP A 55 11.11 1.20 3.45
N LEU A 56 10.01 1.82 3.90
CA LEU A 56 8.66 1.27 3.74
C LEU A 56 8.21 1.24 2.27
N ILE A 57 8.47 2.32 1.52
CA ILE A 57 8.19 2.39 0.07
C ILE A 57 8.92 1.27 -0.66
N LEU A 58 10.21 1.07 -0.36
CA LEU A 58 11.02 0.03 -0.97
C LEU A 58 10.58 -1.38 -0.53
N ALA A 59 10.34 -1.59 0.76
CA ALA A 59 9.94 -2.87 1.33
C ALA A 59 8.64 -3.41 0.72
N LEU A 60 7.70 -2.52 0.48
CA LEU A 60 6.36 -2.86 -0.01
C LEU A 60 6.21 -2.64 -1.51
N SER A 61 7.28 -2.22 -2.21
CA SER A 61 7.25 -1.87 -3.64
C SER A 61 6.12 -0.90 -4.00
N LEU A 62 5.87 0.08 -3.13
CA LEU A 62 4.80 1.07 -3.29
C LEU A 62 5.25 2.24 -4.16
N HIS A 63 4.30 2.88 -4.83
CA HIS A 63 4.48 4.24 -5.32
C HIS A 63 4.38 5.24 -4.18
N GLU A 64 5.03 6.41 -4.30
CA GLU A 64 5.01 7.46 -3.26
C GLU A 64 3.60 7.93 -2.89
N THR A 65 2.64 7.81 -3.82
CA THR A 65 1.23 8.17 -3.64
C THR A 65 0.43 7.11 -2.89
N GLN A 66 0.94 5.88 -2.78
CA GLN A 66 0.27 4.76 -2.13
C GLN A 66 0.62 4.66 -0.63
N LEU A 67 1.66 5.36 -0.19
CA LEU A 67 1.97 5.55 1.23
C LEU A 67 1.55 6.95 1.67
N GLN A 68 0.50 7.02 2.48
CA GLN A 68 0.06 8.26 3.11
C GLN A 68 0.60 8.33 4.53
N VAL A 69 1.14 9.48 4.90
CA VAL A 69 1.61 9.76 6.26
C VAL A 69 0.80 10.90 6.83
N MET A 70 0.25 10.71 8.02
CA MET A 70 -0.54 11.73 8.73
C MET A 70 -0.11 11.79 10.19
N ASP A 71 -0.22 12.96 10.79
CA ASP A 71 -0.19 13.06 12.24
C ASP A 71 -1.52 12.60 12.85
N GLU A 72 -1.47 12.14 14.10
CA GLU A 72 -2.61 11.62 14.83
C GLU A 72 -3.74 12.65 14.96
N ALA A 73 -3.43 13.95 15.12
CA ALA A 73 -4.45 14.99 15.22
C ALA A 73 -5.19 15.19 13.89
N THR A 74 -4.46 15.24 12.77
CA THR A 74 -5.04 15.35 11.42
C THR A 74 -5.80 14.09 11.06
N TRP A 75 -5.33 12.91 11.47
CA TRP A 75 -6.04 11.64 11.25
C TRP A 75 -7.39 11.61 11.99
N LEU A 76 -7.41 12.03 13.26
CA LEU A 76 -8.65 12.17 14.04
C LEU A 76 -9.58 13.24 13.45
N ALA A 77 -9.05 14.40 13.08
CA ALA A 77 -9.82 15.48 12.47
C ALA A 77 -10.43 15.10 11.11
N ALA A 78 -9.75 14.22 10.36
CA ALA A 78 -10.23 13.67 9.09
C ALA A 78 -11.28 12.56 9.26
N GLY A 79 -11.71 12.25 10.49
CA GLY A 79 -12.71 11.23 10.76
C GLY A 79 -12.15 9.80 10.74
N MET A 80 -10.86 9.62 11.07
CA MET A 80 -10.19 8.32 11.15
C MET A 80 -10.29 7.52 9.84
N PRO A 81 -9.77 8.05 8.72
CA PRO A 81 -9.72 7.31 7.46
C PRO A 81 -8.96 5.99 7.63
N SER A 82 -9.42 4.96 6.92
CA SER A 82 -8.81 3.63 6.91
C SER A 82 -8.12 3.33 5.58
N ALA A 83 -7.12 2.47 5.62
CA ALA A 83 -6.37 1.95 4.47
C ALA A 83 -6.26 0.43 4.57
N LYS A 84 -5.79 -0.24 3.50
CA LYS A 84 -5.54 -1.70 3.51
C LYS A 84 -4.57 -2.09 4.62
N ALA A 85 -3.56 -1.26 4.85
CA ALA A 85 -2.63 -1.40 5.96
C ALA A 85 -2.61 -0.12 6.80
N MET A 86 -2.93 -0.27 8.08
CA MET A 86 -2.87 0.81 9.08
C MET A 86 -1.66 0.59 9.99
N LEU A 87 -0.72 1.53 9.99
CA LEU A 87 0.49 1.52 10.82
C LEU A 87 0.49 2.70 11.78
N GLY A 88 0.79 2.45 13.05
CA GLY A 88 0.85 3.48 14.10
C GLY A 88 2.26 3.65 14.68
N LEU A 89 2.74 4.88 14.80
CA LEU A 89 4.01 5.17 15.47
C LEU A 89 3.86 6.27 16.52
N ASN A 90 4.30 6.00 17.76
CA ASN A 90 4.24 6.93 18.89
C ASN A 90 2.83 7.47 19.20
N LEU A 91 1.78 6.68 18.93
CA LEU A 91 0.39 7.09 19.15
C LEU A 91 0.10 7.32 20.64
N THR A 92 -0.76 8.27 20.93
CA THR A 92 -1.22 8.58 22.30
C THR A 92 -2.62 8.09 22.60
N GLY A 93 -3.42 7.85 21.55
CA GLY A 93 -4.81 7.39 21.63
C GLY A 93 -4.99 5.89 21.45
N ASP A 94 -6.22 5.51 21.12
CA ASP A 94 -6.62 4.14 20.85
C ASP A 94 -5.91 3.58 19.61
N THR A 95 -5.35 2.38 19.74
CA THR A 95 -4.60 1.70 18.69
C THR A 95 -5.39 0.57 18.01
N ALA A 96 -6.67 0.38 18.36
CA ALA A 96 -7.51 -0.70 17.84
C ALA A 96 -7.67 -0.68 16.30
N ALA A 97 -7.57 0.51 15.69
CA ALA A 97 -7.66 0.67 14.24
C ALA A 97 -6.39 0.25 13.47
N PHE A 98 -5.29 -0.06 14.17
CA PHE A 98 -3.99 -0.30 13.56
C PHE A 98 -3.63 -1.78 13.52
N GLY A 99 -3.29 -2.28 12.33
CA GLY A 99 -2.80 -3.65 12.16
C GLY A 99 -1.42 -3.87 12.80
N TRP A 100 -0.67 -2.79 13.00
CA TRP A 100 0.55 -2.76 13.79
C TRP A 100 0.79 -1.36 14.37
N HIS A 101 1.26 -1.28 15.61
CA HIS A 101 1.61 -0.01 16.26
C HIS A 101 2.78 -0.17 17.23
N ASP A 102 3.65 0.83 17.33
CA ASP A 102 4.74 0.85 18.33
C ASP A 102 5.32 2.27 18.55
N CYS A 103 6.31 2.40 19.43
CA CYS A 103 7.02 3.65 19.70
C CYS A 103 8.45 3.63 19.16
N LEU A 104 8.92 4.76 18.65
CA LEU A 104 10.30 4.94 18.22
C LEU A 104 11.20 5.27 19.44
N PRO A 105 12.44 4.76 19.48
CA PRO A 105 13.09 3.89 18.50
C PRO A 105 12.65 2.41 18.62
N LEU A 106 12.48 1.74 17.47
CA LEU A 106 12.12 0.31 17.44
C LEU A 106 13.28 -0.58 17.90
N THR A 107 12.98 -1.52 18.80
CA THR A 107 13.90 -2.60 19.15
C THR A 107 14.03 -3.60 17.99
N PRO A 108 15.11 -4.42 17.94
CA PRO A 108 15.26 -5.45 16.91
C PRO A 108 14.06 -6.42 16.82
N ALA A 109 13.43 -6.75 17.96
CA ALA A 109 12.23 -7.59 17.99
C ALA A 109 11.05 -6.91 17.28
N LYS A 110 10.84 -5.62 17.55
CA LYS A 110 9.75 -4.83 16.94
C LYS A 110 9.95 -4.58 15.45
N LYS A 111 11.20 -4.44 15.00
CA LYS A 111 11.53 -4.40 13.57
C LYS A 111 11.14 -5.70 12.85
N ARG A 112 11.42 -6.86 13.46
CA ARG A 112 11.02 -8.16 12.89
C ARG A 112 9.51 -8.34 12.90
N GLU A 113 8.84 -7.89 13.96
CA GLU A 113 7.37 -7.93 14.05
C GLU A 113 6.74 -7.09 12.93
N LEU A 114 7.20 -5.84 12.76
CA LEU A 114 6.79 -4.97 11.66
C LEU A 114 7.03 -5.66 10.31
N TRP A 115 8.24 -6.17 10.07
CA TRP A 115 8.55 -6.86 8.82
C TRP A 115 7.62 -8.05 8.55
N SER A 116 7.35 -8.88 9.56
CA SER A 116 6.43 -10.01 9.43
C SER A 116 5.01 -9.57 9.06
N ARG A 117 4.54 -8.44 9.63
CA ARG A 117 3.23 -7.85 9.28
C ARG A 117 3.22 -7.32 7.85
N LEU A 118 4.28 -6.62 7.44
CA LEU A 118 4.43 -6.14 6.07
C LEU A 118 4.42 -7.28 5.06
N CYS A 119 5.13 -8.38 5.33
CA CYS A 119 5.08 -9.56 4.47
C CYS A 119 3.67 -10.13 4.33
N SER A 120 2.88 -10.18 5.41
CA SER A 120 1.49 -10.68 5.33
C SER A 120 0.59 -9.83 4.41
N LEU A 121 0.90 -8.54 4.27
CA LEU A 121 0.16 -7.62 3.40
C LEU A 121 0.54 -7.81 1.92
N CYS A 122 1.79 -8.21 1.62
CA CYS A 122 2.22 -8.49 0.25
C CYS A 122 1.59 -9.76 -0.36
N PHE A 123 1.14 -10.70 0.46
CA PHE A 123 0.63 -12.01 0.01
C PHE A 123 -0.88 -12.21 0.25
N ALA A 124 -1.58 -11.21 0.78
CA ALA A 124 -3.03 -11.26 0.96
C ALA A 124 -3.72 -10.93 -0.39
N HIS A 125 -3.97 -11.97 -1.18
CA HIS A 125 -4.78 -11.95 -2.41
C HIS A 125 -6.23 -12.34 -2.14
#